data_AF-A0AAN6X8P3-F1
#
_entry.id   AF-A0AAN6X8P3-F1
#
_cell.length_a   1.000
_cell.length_b   1.000
_cell.length_c   1.000
_cell.angle_alpha   90.00
_cell.angle_beta   90.00
_cell.angle_gamma   90.00
#
_symmetry.space_group_name_H-M   'P 1'
#
loop_
_entity.id
_entity.type
_entity.pdbx_description
1 polymer ?
#
loop_
_entity_poly.entity_id
_entity_poly.type
_entity_poly.pdbx_seq_one_letter_code
_entity_poly.pdbx_strand_id
1 'polypeptide(L)'
;MFRRHWSGLPVDPVFPADLSELGYFINEYDEIRSLEDSDYYFKYFLTKNERYNDRRRFAFDEAISKIVHSRLDAEALTPLRLPLGTQPTDRHVPIRISHDLPKHSRVVLIIGEDAQQFGVLAHRVLGGKGGVTKGSVLNLVQGLKKQPSSAADPTPPGIIIANPGELWWWPEGKRGLTAVHRHDIPMASAVHYGRAHDQTKNGVPKNLNVGQHIKCVFEEVVDKLVSKDAKLDVIAVGNSAEEVERFLNDDEVWAKFGGRMGALVVLGGFYHSDEFKCEGFKQFMEKRARAYTIHHTPLDNAVAGSMGNPAAVGFTSFGCPTYSAGEAGIVEMLLIETHDSVLNWLKTVALEGGEYQNEDIQIFGDHDETAPEEMLSAWAENGIGKQDSEEFEAEVESDKADDEGTPTKEATVGNESSPDFPLVNKLLLEQQSKKQDTMPRQEQDTVAAAEKDDEESVVLKVKNMKVTVEDEE
;
A
#
# COMPACT_ATOMS: atom_id res chain seq x y z
N MET A 1 -2.53 -27.14 -38.90
CA MET A 1 -2.43 -26.30 -37.68
C MET A 1 -3.36 -26.90 -36.64
N PHE A 2 -2.84 -27.41 -35.50
CA PHE A 2 -3.69 -28.01 -34.46
C PHE A 2 -4.30 -26.89 -33.62
N ARG A 3 -5.63 -26.80 -33.58
CA ARG A 3 -6.36 -25.86 -32.70
C ARG A 3 -6.84 -26.63 -31.48
N ARG A 4 -6.40 -26.24 -30.29
CA ARG A 4 -7.00 -26.74 -29.04
C ARG A 4 -8.42 -26.18 -28.90
N HIS A 5 -9.38 -27.07 -28.60
CA HIS A 5 -10.72 -26.65 -28.24
C HIS A 5 -10.74 -26.08 -26.82
N TRP A 6 -11.61 -25.11 -26.55
CA TRP A 6 -11.81 -24.54 -25.22
C TRP A 6 -12.13 -25.61 -24.16
N SER A 7 -12.89 -26.63 -24.53
CA SER A 7 -13.22 -27.77 -23.65
C SER A 7 -12.02 -28.66 -23.30
N GLY A 8 -10.91 -28.55 -24.02
CA GLY A 8 -9.67 -29.30 -23.76
C GLY A 8 -8.64 -28.49 -22.97
N LEU A 9 -8.96 -27.27 -22.55
CA LEU A 9 -8.09 -26.47 -21.69
C LEU A 9 -8.31 -26.84 -20.22
N PRO A 10 -7.28 -26.74 -19.37
CA PRO A 10 -7.43 -27.03 -17.95
C PRO A 10 -8.42 -26.04 -17.32
N VAL A 11 -9.28 -26.55 -16.43
CA VAL A 11 -10.24 -25.75 -15.69
C VAL A 11 -9.49 -24.80 -14.73
N ASP A 12 -10.02 -23.61 -14.53
CA ASP A 12 -9.47 -22.67 -13.56
C ASP A 12 -9.68 -23.19 -12.12
N PRO A 13 -8.65 -23.17 -11.25
CA PRO A 13 -8.80 -23.70 -9.91
C PRO A 13 -9.69 -22.81 -9.03
N VAL A 14 -10.46 -23.48 -8.18
CA VAL A 14 -11.37 -22.85 -7.23
C VAL A 14 -10.89 -23.20 -5.83
N PHE A 15 -10.72 -22.17 -5.01
CA PHE A 15 -10.38 -22.28 -3.60
C PHE A 15 -11.43 -21.56 -2.77
N PRO A 16 -11.80 -22.09 -1.60
CA PRO A 16 -12.72 -21.40 -0.69
C PRO A 16 -12.03 -20.18 -0.07
N ALA A 17 -12.79 -19.09 0.12
CA ALA A 17 -12.34 -17.89 0.79
C ALA A 17 -12.61 -17.95 2.30
N ASP A 18 -12.08 -18.99 2.94
CA ASP A 18 -12.14 -19.28 4.38
C ASP A 18 -10.77 -19.82 4.85
N LEU A 19 -10.23 -19.31 5.95
CA LEU A 19 -8.89 -19.71 6.40
C LEU A 19 -8.83 -21.19 6.77
N SER A 20 -9.83 -21.71 7.48
CA SER A 20 -9.82 -23.10 7.95
C SER A 20 -9.92 -24.08 6.79
N GLU A 21 -10.76 -23.78 5.79
CA GLU A 21 -10.87 -24.58 4.57
C GLU A 21 -9.60 -24.48 3.68
N LEU A 22 -8.84 -23.40 3.79
CA LEU A 22 -7.54 -23.23 3.13
C LEU A 22 -6.38 -23.91 3.87
N GLY A 23 -6.64 -24.48 5.06
CA GLY A 23 -5.66 -25.15 5.90
C GLY A 23 -4.95 -24.23 6.89
N TYR A 24 -5.59 -23.16 7.36
CA TYR A 24 -5.00 -22.16 8.24
C TYR A 24 -5.89 -21.80 9.44
N PHE A 25 -5.29 -21.31 10.51
CA PHE A 25 -5.96 -20.75 11.68
C PHE A 25 -5.21 -19.52 12.21
N ILE A 26 -5.87 -18.72 13.05
CA ILE A 26 -5.21 -17.61 13.78
C ILE A 26 -4.87 -18.11 15.18
N ASN A 27 -3.61 -18.00 15.58
CA ASN A 27 -3.15 -18.39 16.92
C ASN A 27 -3.35 -17.27 17.96
N GLU A 28 -2.92 -17.52 19.20
CA GLU A 28 -2.98 -16.57 20.32
C GLU A 28 -2.12 -15.32 20.14
N TYR A 29 -1.16 -15.34 19.20
CA TYR A 29 -0.30 -14.20 18.85
C TYR A 29 -0.85 -13.39 17.67
N ASP A 30 -2.07 -13.68 17.23
CA ASP A 30 -2.74 -13.07 16.08
C ASP A 30 -2.13 -13.42 14.70
N GLU A 31 -1.30 -14.45 14.64
CA GLU A 31 -0.61 -14.89 13.43
C GLU A 31 -1.39 -15.99 12.70
N ILE A 32 -1.41 -15.91 11.37
CA ILE A 32 -2.05 -16.93 10.53
C ILE A 32 -1.07 -18.08 10.31
N ARG A 33 -1.38 -19.25 10.87
CA ARG A 33 -0.54 -20.46 10.87
C ARG A 33 -1.20 -21.61 10.16
N SER A 34 -0.40 -22.49 9.57
CA SER A 34 -0.90 -23.72 8.92
C SER A 34 -1.46 -24.70 9.95
N LEU A 35 -2.61 -25.32 9.61
CA LEU A 35 -3.22 -26.40 10.38
C LEU A 35 -2.43 -27.71 10.32
N GLU A 36 -1.67 -27.91 9.23
CA GLU A 36 -0.81 -29.09 9.06
C GLU A 36 0.42 -29.02 9.97
N ASP A 37 0.99 -27.83 10.11
CA ASP A 37 2.16 -27.56 10.94
C ASP A 37 2.20 -26.07 11.31
N SER A 38 2.04 -25.78 12.60
CA SER A 38 1.90 -24.42 13.13
C SER A 38 3.15 -23.55 12.98
N ASP A 39 4.32 -24.14 12.70
CA ASP A 39 5.55 -23.38 12.51
C ASP A 39 5.55 -22.64 11.16
N TYR A 40 4.71 -23.06 10.21
CA TYR A 40 4.65 -22.48 8.88
C TYR A 40 3.55 -21.42 8.70
N TYR A 41 3.91 -20.39 7.95
CA TYR A 41 3.04 -19.34 7.45
C TYR A 41 2.36 -19.74 6.12
N PHE A 42 1.74 -18.76 5.45
CA PHE A 42 1.15 -18.96 4.12
C PHE A 42 2.18 -19.53 3.12
N LYS A 43 1.78 -20.60 2.43
CA LYS A 43 2.59 -21.27 1.39
C LYS A 43 2.05 -20.89 0.02
N TYR A 44 2.70 -19.94 -0.64
CA TYR A 44 2.31 -19.47 -1.96
C TYR A 44 2.48 -20.56 -3.03
N PHE A 45 3.67 -21.18 -3.11
CA PHE A 45 3.96 -22.21 -4.11
C PHE A 45 3.31 -23.54 -3.73
N LEU A 46 2.04 -23.71 -4.10
CA LEU A 46 1.32 -24.98 -4.05
C LEU A 46 1.74 -25.88 -5.22
N THR A 47 1.89 -25.29 -6.41
CA THR A 47 2.30 -25.99 -7.63
C THR A 47 3.28 -25.15 -8.45
N LYS A 48 3.82 -25.71 -9.54
CA LYS A 48 4.60 -24.96 -10.53
C LYS A 48 3.73 -24.09 -11.47
N ASN A 49 2.40 -24.23 -11.40
CA ASN A 49 1.49 -23.40 -12.17
C ASN A 49 1.12 -22.16 -11.36
N GLU A 50 1.60 -21.00 -11.80
CA GLU A 50 1.35 -19.69 -11.17
C GLU A 50 -0.13 -19.43 -10.96
N ARG A 51 -0.96 -19.79 -11.94
CA ARG A 51 -2.42 -19.58 -11.85
C ARG A 51 -3.04 -20.28 -10.64
N TYR A 52 -2.58 -21.48 -10.28
CA TYR A 52 -3.05 -22.17 -9.07
C TYR A 52 -2.62 -21.45 -7.80
N ASN A 53 -1.39 -20.95 -7.78
CA ASN A 53 -0.84 -20.24 -6.64
C ASN A 53 -1.56 -18.89 -6.44
N ASP A 54 -1.79 -18.15 -7.52
CA ASP A 54 -2.50 -16.86 -7.52
C ASP A 54 -3.97 -17.01 -7.14
N ARG A 55 -4.67 -18.03 -7.69
CA ARG A 55 -6.06 -18.31 -7.31
C ARG A 55 -6.20 -18.67 -5.82
N ARG A 56 -5.22 -19.38 -5.25
CA ARG A 56 -5.19 -19.67 -3.81
C ARG A 56 -4.90 -18.41 -3.00
N ARG A 57 -3.90 -17.61 -3.42
CA ARG A 57 -3.57 -16.32 -2.78
C ARG A 57 -4.77 -15.39 -2.77
N PHE A 58 -5.48 -15.25 -3.89
CA PHE A 58 -6.70 -14.45 -3.97
C PHE A 58 -7.77 -14.88 -2.96
N ALA A 59 -8.00 -16.19 -2.81
CA ALA A 59 -8.96 -16.71 -1.83
C ALA A 59 -8.49 -16.50 -0.38
N PHE A 60 -7.18 -16.65 -0.14
CA PHE A 60 -6.55 -16.41 1.16
C PHE A 60 -6.64 -14.93 1.57
N ASP A 61 -6.31 -14.02 0.67
CA ASP A 61 -6.40 -12.58 0.85
C ASP A 61 -7.86 -12.13 1.10
N GLU A 62 -8.83 -12.74 0.40
CA GLU A 62 -10.25 -12.51 0.66
C GLU A 62 -10.68 -12.97 2.07
N ALA A 63 -10.18 -14.12 2.54
CA ALA A 63 -10.44 -14.58 3.90
C ALA A 63 -9.86 -13.61 4.96
N ILE A 64 -8.65 -13.10 4.73
CA ILE A 64 -8.02 -12.09 5.59
C ILE A 64 -8.81 -10.79 5.58
N SER A 65 -9.22 -10.31 4.41
CA SER A 65 -10.04 -9.10 4.28
C SER A 65 -11.32 -9.21 5.13
N LYS A 66 -12.03 -10.35 5.12
CA LYS A 66 -13.20 -10.56 5.98
C LYS A 66 -12.88 -10.40 7.48
N ILE A 67 -11.72 -10.89 7.91
CA ILE A 67 -11.27 -10.76 9.30
C ILE A 67 -10.96 -9.29 9.64
N VAL A 68 -10.20 -8.60 8.79
CA VAL A 68 -9.89 -7.17 8.97
C VAL A 68 -11.17 -6.34 9.05
N HIS A 69 -12.12 -6.58 8.14
CA HIS A 69 -13.41 -5.89 8.14
C HIS A 69 -14.20 -6.15 9.43
N SER A 70 -14.31 -7.41 9.86
CA SER A 70 -14.99 -7.79 11.11
C SER A 70 -14.37 -7.12 12.33
N ARG A 71 -13.04 -7.00 12.37
CA ARG A 71 -12.35 -6.30 13.47
C ARG A 71 -12.55 -4.79 13.41
N LEU A 72 -12.58 -4.17 12.22
CA LEU A 72 -12.93 -2.76 12.09
C LEU A 72 -14.38 -2.48 12.50
N ASP A 73 -15.30 -3.43 12.26
CA ASP A 73 -16.67 -3.38 12.78
C ASP A 73 -16.69 -3.42 14.32
N ALA A 74 -15.87 -4.26 14.95
CA ALA A 74 -15.70 -4.29 16.41
C ALA A 74 -15.09 -2.99 16.96
N GLU A 75 -14.33 -2.26 16.13
CA GLU A 75 -13.88 -0.90 16.42
C GLU A 75 -14.94 0.18 16.11
N ALA A 76 -16.22 -0.18 15.96
CA ALA A 76 -17.32 0.76 15.72
C ALA A 76 -17.13 1.68 14.49
N LEU A 77 -16.35 1.22 13.50
CA LEU A 77 -16.17 1.92 12.24
C LEU A 77 -17.16 1.38 11.20
N THR A 78 -18.09 2.22 10.80
CA THR A 78 -19.16 1.85 9.87
C THR A 78 -18.70 1.90 8.42
N PRO A 79 -19.19 0.98 7.56
CA PRO A 79 -18.85 1.00 6.15
C PRO A 79 -19.60 2.12 5.43
N LEU A 80 -18.87 2.84 4.58
CA LEU A 80 -19.43 3.83 3.66
C LEU A 80 -18.93 3.52 2.24
N ARG A 81 -19.71 3.91 1.23
CA ARG A 81 -19.41 3.66 -0.18
C ARG A 81 -19.17 4.97 -0.89
N LEU A 82 -18.11 5.02 -1.69
CA LEU A 82 -17.83 6.13 -2.58
C LEU A 82 -18.08 5.74 -4.04
N PRO A 83 -18.78 6.60 -4.82
CA PRO A 83 -19.40 7.87 -4.42
C PRO A 83 -20.55 7.71 -3.41
N LEU A 84 -20.83 8.73 -2.62
CA LEU A 84 -21.94 8.73 -1.67
C LEU A 84 -23.28 8.49 -2.37
N GLY A 85 -24.15 7.71 -1.72
CA GLY A 85 -25.46 7.32 -2.26
C GLY A 85 -25.45 6.09 -3.16
N THR A 86 -24.27 5.54 -3.45
CA THR A 86 -24.12 4.31 -4.26
C THR A 86 -24.66 3.08 -3.53
N GLN A 87 -25.43 2.23 -4.24
CA GLN A 87 -25.99 1.01 -3.66
C GLN A 87 -24.91 -0.09 -3.49
N PRO A 88 -25.12 -1.09 -2.61
CA PRO A 88 -24.15 -2.16 -2.40
C PRO A 88 -23.77 -2.97 -3.65
N THR A 89 -24.64 -2.99 -4.66
CA THR A 89 -24.41 -3.73 -5.91
C THR A 89 -23.85 -2.87 -7.03
N ASP A 90 -23.84 -1.56 -6.85
CA ASP A 90 -23.34 -0.59 -7.83
C ASP A 90 -21.83 -0.42 -7.65
N ARG A 91 -21.17 0.14 -8.67
CA ARG A 91 -19.72 0.34 -8.67
C ARG A 91 -19.30 1.34 -7.60
N HIS A 92 -18.57 0.89 -6.59
CA HIS A 92 -18.12 1.71 -5.48
C HIS A 92 -16.75 1.28 -4.94
N VAL A 93 -16.11 2.20 -4.22
CA VAL A 93 -14.97 1.93 -3.34
C VAL A 93 -15.46 1.94 -1.89
N PRO A 94 -15.12 0.93 -1.07
CA PRO A 94 -15.43 0.95 0.35
C PRO A 94 -14.49 1.89 1.11
N ILE A 95 -15.04 2.61 2.09
CA ILE A 95 -14.29 3.30 3.13
C ILE A 95 -14.89 2.95 4.49
N ARG A 96 -14.18 3.27 5.59
CA ARG A 96 -14.70 3.13 6.95
C ARG A 96 -14.66 4.46 7.68
N ILE A 97 -15.71 4.76 8.43
CA ILE A 97 -15.81 6.02 9.20
C ILE A 97 -16.34 5.79 10.61
N SER A 98 -15.93 6.62 11.57
CA SER A 98 -16.67 6.80 12.82
C SER A 98 -18.12 7.19 12.52
N HIS A 99 -19.09 6.57 13.18
CA HIS A 99 -20.51 6.82 12.91
C HIS A 99 -20.97 8.24 13.28
N ASP A 100 -20.21 8.94 14.12
CA ASP A 100 -20.49 10.25 14.69
C ASP A 100 -19.48 11.32 14.27
N LEU A 101 -18.89 11.22 13.06
CA LEU A 101 -17.97 12.21 12.47
C LEU A 101 -18.34 13.70 12.73
N PRO A 102 -19.61 14.15 12.60
CA PRO A 102 -19.95 15.55 12.86
C PRO A 102 -19.73 16.03 14.29
N LYS A 103 -19.58 15.13 15.26
CA LYS A 103 -19.44 15.48 16.69
C LYS A 103 -17.99 15.60 17.14
N HIS A 104 -17.04 15.06 16.38
CA HIS A 104 -15.64 15.10 16.78
C HIS A 104 -15.02 16.47 16.48
N SER A 105 -14.27 17.02 17.43
CA SER A 105 -13.49 18.25 17.24
C SER A 105 -12.20 18.04 16.45
N ARG A 106 -11.76 16.78 16.31
CA ARG A 106 -10.62 16.35 15.51
C ARG A 106 -10.96 15.08 14.75
N VAL A 107 -10.56 14.99 13.48
CA VAL A 107 -10.71 13.80 12.65
C VAL A 107 -9.36 13.44 12.04
N VAL A 108 -9.01 12.16 12.07
CA VAL A 108 -7.83 11.61 11.41
C VAL A 108 -8.27 10.81 10.17
N LEU A 109 -7.80 11.26 9.01
CA LEU A 109 -7.98 10.60 7.72
C LEU A 109 -6.75 9.76 7.40
N ILE A 110 -6.93 8.44 7.40
CA ILE A 110 -5.89 7.47 7.05
C ILE A 110 -6.10 7.07 5.59
N ILE A 111 -5.07 7.27 4.78
CA ILE A 111 -5.05 6.95 3.36
C ILE A 111 -3.95 5.93 3.07
N GLY A 112 -4.36 4.68 2.85
CA GLY A 112 -3.43 3.59 2.52
C GLY A 112 -2.87 3.69 1.10
N GLU A 113 -2.02 2.73 0.75
CA GLU A 113 -1.40 2.62 -0.58
C GLU A 113 -2.41 2.13 -1.64
N ASP A 114 -2.16 2.46 -2.91
CA ASP A 114 -2.97 2.07 -4.09
C ASP A 114 -2.71 0.63 -4.58
N ALA A 115 -1.74 -0.07 -3.98
CA ALA A 115 -1.46 -1.47 -4.26
C ALA A 115 -2.12 -2.45 -3.27
N GLN A 116 -2.58 -1.96 -2.11
CA GLN A 116 -3.07 -2.79 -1.01
C GLN A 116 -4.61 -2.86 -0.96
N GLN A 117 -5.15 -3.99 -0.52
CA GLN A 117 -6.60 -4.07 -0.26
C GLN A 117 -7.03 -3.12 0.87
N PHE A 118 -8.34 -2.86 0.94
CA PHE A 118 -8.88 -1.99 1.96
C PHE A 118 -8.51 -2.47 3.39
N GLY A 119 -7.90 -1.57 4.17
CA GLY A 119 -7.49 -1.83 5.55
C GLY A 119 -6.19 -2.64 5.71
N VAL A 120 -5.59 -3.13 4.62
CA VAL A 120 -4.30 -3.82 4.62
C VAL A 120 -3.16 -2.81 4.53
N LEU A 121 -2.10 -3.02 5.32
CA LEU A 121 -0.83 -2.29 5.18
C LEU A 121 0.19 -3.14 4.43
N ALA A 122 0.41 -4.39 4.86
CA ALA A 122 1.34 -5.30 4.19
C ALA A 122 0.94 -6.77 4.37
N HIS A 123 0.69 -7.48 3.26
CA HIS A 123 0.35 -8.91 3.29
C HIS A 123 1.46 -9.78 3.90
N ARG A 124 2.73 -9.37 3.78
CA ARG A 124 3.87 -10.10 4.37
C ARG A 124 3.88 -10.10 5.90
N VAL A 125 3.27 -9.09 6.53
CA VAL A 125 3.10 -9.02 7.98
C VAL A 125 1.81 -9.73 8.39
N LEU A 126 0.71 -9.51 7.65
CA LEU A 126 -0.57 -10.20 7.89
C LEU A 126 -0.44 -11.72 7.87
N GLY A 127 0.23 -12.25 6.84
CA GLY A 127 0.51 -13.67 6.67
C GLY A 127 1.81 -14.11 7.32
N GLY A 128 2.44 -13.27 8.15
CA GLY A 128 3.77 -13.48 8.73
C GLY A 128 3.83 -13.14 10.22
N LYS A 129 5.04 -12.82 10.69
CA LYS A 129 5.29 -12.45 12.08
C LYS A 129 4.62 -11.11 12.40
N GLY A 130 3.84 -11.07 13.49
CA GLY A 130 3.08 -9.89 13.92
C GLY A 130 1.60 -9.92 13.54
N GLY A 131 1.22 -10.75 12.58
CA GLY A 131 -0.17 -11.15 12.40
C GLY A 131 -1.11 -10.08 11.85
N VAL A 132 -2.41 -10.34 11.99
CA VAL A 132 -3.47 -9.58 11.33
C VAL A 132 -3.52 -8.12 11.80
N THR A 133 -3.37 -7.89 13.10
CA THR A 133 -3.47 -6.55 13.68
C THR A 133 -2.27 -5.67 13.29
N LYS A 134 -1.05 -6.21 13.32
CA LYS A 134 0.16 -5.44 12.95
C LYS A 134 0.21 -5.16 11.43
N GLY A 135 -0.21 -6.11 10.60
CA GLY A 135 -0.19 -5.96 9.14
C GLY A 135 -1.37 -5.17 8.54
N SER A 136 -2.27 -4.65 9.37
CA SER A 136 -3.45 -3.86 8.95
C SER A 136 -3.50 -2.53 9.69
N VAL A 137 -4.44 -1.68 9.28
CA VAL A 137 -4.72 -0.39 9.93
C VAL A 137 -5.28 -0.51 11.36
N LEU A 138 -5.59 -1.73 11.84
CA LEU A 138 -6.21 -1.97 13.15
C LEU A 138 -5.38 -1.42 14.30
N ASN A 139 -4.06 -1.67 14.29
CA ASN A 139 -3.18 -1.17 15.34
C ASN A 139 -3.22 0.38 15.43
N LEU A 140 -3.22 1.04 14.27
CA LEU A 140 -3.31 2.50 14.19
C LEU A 140 -4.67 3.03 14.71
N VAL A 141 -5.78 2.39 14.33
CA VAL A 141 -7.12 2.73 14.83
C VAL A 141 -7.19 2.61 16.35
N GLN A 142 -6.67 1.51 16.90
CA GLN A 142 -6.65 1.27 18.35
C GLN A 142 -5.76 2.27 19.09
N GLY A 143 -4.66 2.70 18.47
CA GLY A 143 -3.79 3.76 18.98
C GLY A 143 -4.50 5.11 19.02
N LEU A 144 -5.12 5.52 17.91
CA LEU A 144 -5.84 6.80 17.80
C LEU A 144 -7.00 6.90 18.81
N LYS A 145 -7.73 5.81 19.03
CA LYS A 145 -8.83 5.75 20.02
C LYS A 145 -8.40 6.00 21.46
N LYS A 146 -7.10 5.89 21.77
CA LYS A 146 -6.53 6.16 23.10
C LYS A 146 -6.02 7.60 23.23
N GLN A 147 -6.06 8.39 22.16
CA GLN A 147 -5.60 9.77 22.16
C GLN A 147 -6.74 10.75 22.41
N PRO A 148 -6.48 11.89 23.07
CA PRO A 148 -7.44 12.99 23.10
C PRO A 148 -7.46 13.73 21.74
N SER A 149 -8.57 14.39 21.46
CA SER A 149 -8.73 15.24 20.28
C SER A 149 -7.96 16.54 20.40
N SER A 150 -7.85 17.10 21.62
CA SER A 150 -6.98 18.23 21.93
C SER A 150 -6.76 18.33 23.45
N ALA A 151 -5.99 19.32 23.91
CA ALA A 151 -5.89 19.62 25.34
C ALA A 151 -7.25 20.02 25.97
N ALA A 152 -8.16 20.60 25.19
CA ALA A 152 -9.48 21.02 25.65
C ALA A 152 -10.59 19.97 25.43
N ASP A 153 -10.34 18.97 24.58
CA ASP A 153 -11.26 17.90 24.26
C ASP A 153 -10.60 16.53 24.50
N PRO A 154 -10.88 15.87 25.64
CA PRO A 154 -10.27 14.59 25.98
C PRO A 154 -10.86 13.41 25.19
N THR A 155 -11.89 13.63 24.37
CA THR A 155 -12.52 12.54 23.60
C THR A 155 -11.64 12.09 22.44
N PRO A 156 -11.73 10.82 22.01
CA PRO A 156 -10.96 10.34 20.86
C PRO A 156 -11.31 11.06 19.56
N PRO A 157 -10.34 11.20 18.63
CA PRO A 157 -10.62 11.76 17.32
C PRO A 157 -11.57 10.84 16.53
N GLY A 158 -12.34 11.44 15.63
CA GLY A 158 -13.07 10.70 14.60
C GLY A 158 -12.07 10.09 13.62
N ILE A 159 -12.40 8.94 13.02
CA ILE A 159 -11.49 8.23 12.12
C ILE A 159 -12.17 8.05 10.78
N ILE A 160 -11.42 8.29 9.70
CA ILE A 160 -11.77 7.93 8.34
C ILE A 160 -10.63 7.06 7.80
N ILE A 161 -10.97 5.90 7.23
CA ILE A 161 -10.01 5.03 6.53
C ILE A 161 -10.45 4.95 5.08
N ALA A 162 -9.58 5.34 4.15
CA ALA A 162 -9.80 5.27 2.71
C ALA A 162 -8.57 4.67 2.04
N ASN A 163 -8.71 3.58 1.28
CA ASN A 163 -7.59 3.02 0.51
C ASN A 163 -7.93 3.12 -0.99
N PRO A 164 -7.10 3.76 -1.81
CA PRO A 164 -7.29 3.81 -3.26
C PRO A 164 -6.84 2.52 -3.96
N GLY A 165 -6.63 1.42 -3.22
CA GLY A 165 -6.22 0.17 -3.82
C GLY A 165 -7.32 -0.52 -4.62
N GLU A 166 -8.60 -0.31 -4.31
CA GLU A 166 -9.69 -1.11 -4.87
C GLU A 166 -10.48 -0.36 -5.97
N LEU A 167 -9.79 0.33 -6.86
CA LEU A 167 -10.41 1.18 -7.91
C LEU A 167 -10.88 0.42 -9.15
N TRP A 168 -10.54 -0.88 -9.27
CA TRP A 168 -10.98 -1.72 -10.38
C TRP A 168 -12.21 -2.53 -9.98
N TRP A 169 -13.38 -2.17 -10.49
CA TRP A 169 -14.64 -2.88 -10.20
C TRP A 169 -14.70 -4.24 -10.88
N TRP A 170 -14.98 -5.27 -10.10
CA TRP A 170 -15.28 -6.62 -10.56
C TRP A 170 -16.80 -6.88 -10.54
N PRO A 171 -17.47 -6.92 -11.70
CA PRO A 171 -18.93 -7.05 -11.76
C PRO A 171 -19.48 -8.31 -11.11
N GLU A 172 -18.83 -9.47 -11.30
CA GLU A 172 -19.31 -10.74 -10.76
C GLU A 172 -19.11 -10.84 -9.25
N GLY A 173 -18.01 -10.28 -8.74
CA GLY A 173 -17.74 -10.21 -7.30
C GLY A 173 -18.43 -9.04 -6.58
N LYS A 174 -19.00 -8.09 -7.33
CA LYS A 174 -19.64 -6.86 -6.83
C LYS A 174 -18.76 -6.09 -5.84
N ARG A 175 -17.47 -5.97 -6.16
CA ARG A 175 -16.48 -5.27 -5.33
C ARG A 175 -15.35 -4.69 -6.16
N GLY A 176 -14.65 -3.72 -5.60
CA GLY A 176 -13.36 -3.25 -6.11
C GLY A 176 -12.26 -4.28 -5.90
N LEU A 177 -11.21 -4.20 -6.72
CA LEU A 177 -10.01 -5.03 -6.69
C LEU A 177 -8.77 -4.15 -6.89
N THR A 178 -7.66 -4.65 -6.35
CA THR A 178 -6.33 -4.10 -6.63
C THR A 178 -5.87 -4.36 -8.06
N ALA A 179 -4.88 -3.58 -8.49
CA ALA A 179 -4.23 -3.77 -9.78
C ALA A 179 -3.67 -5.19 -9.95
N VAL A 180 -3.28 -5.84 -8.85
CA VAL A 180 -2.82 -7.23 -8.83
C VAL A 180 -4.02 -8.19 -8.85
N HIS A 181 -4.96 -8.07 -7.91
CA HIS A 181 -6.05 -9.04 -7.73
C HIS A 181 -7.00 -9.14 -8.92
N ARG A 182 -7.09 -8.11 -9.77
CA ARG A 182 -7.89 -8.19 -11.02
C ARG A 182 -7.41 -9.30 -11.97
N HIS A 183 -6.13 -9.67 -11.90
CA HIS A 183 -5.57 -10.76 -12.71
C HIS A 183 -5.91 -12.13 -12.10
N ASP A 184 -6.18 -12.17 -10.81
CA ASP A 184 -6.33 -13.40 -10.03
C ASP A 184 -7.81 -13.81 -9.84
N ILE A 185 -8.78 -13.10 -10.42
CA ILE A 185 -10.21 -13.46 -10.35
C ILE A 185 -10.53 -14.79 -11.05
N PRO A 186 -11.63 -15.50 -10.73
CA PRO A 186 -12.05 -16.70 -11.44
C PRO A 186 -12.20 -16.50 -12.96
N MET A 187 -11.73 -17.48 -13.73
CA MET A 187 -11.72 -17.49 -15.19
C MET A 187 -12.28 -18.79 -15.77
N ALA A 188 -12.49 -18.81 -17.10
CA ALA A 188 -12.96 -20.02 -17.79
C ALA A 188 -11.91 -21.15 -17.84
N SER A 189 -10.63 -20.83 -17.71
CA SER A 189 -9.53 -21.79 -17.79
C SER A 189 -8.29 -21.31 -17.04
N ALA A 190 -7.49 -22.26 -16.55
CA ALA A 190 -6.21 -22.02 -15.89
C ALA A 190 -5.10 -21.44 -16.79
N VAL A 191 -5.31 -21.35 -18.11
CA VAL A 191 -4.35 -20.75 -19.05
C VAL A 191 -4.82 -19.38 -19.58
N HIS A 192 -5.79 -18.75 -18.91
CA HIS A 192 -6.29 -17.46 -19.32
C HIS A 192 -5.39 -16.32 -18.81
N TYR A 193 -5.16 -15.30 -19.65
CA TYR A 193 -4.21 -14.21 -19.39
C TYR A 193 -4.77 -13.03 -18.56
N GLY A 194 -5.96 -13.15 -18.00
CA GLY A 194 -6.63 -12.03 -17.31
C GLY A 194 -7.67 -11.33 -18.18
N ARG A 195 -8.29 -10.27 -17.63
CA ARG A 195 -9.27 -9.44 -18.34
C ARG A 195 -8.64 -8.09 -18.68
N ALA A 196 -8.90 -7.60 -19.89
CA ALA A 196 -8.60 -6.22 -20.23
C ALA A 196 -9.45 -5.26 -19.39
N HIS A 197 -8.90 -4.09 -19.08
CA HIS A 197 -9.66 -3.04 -18.42
C HIS A 197 -10.64 -2.39 -19.41
N ASP A 198 -11.93 -2.49 -19.09
CA ASP A 198 -13.02 -1.76 -19.76
C ASP A 198 -13.57 -0.74 -18.77
N GLN A 199 -13.24 0.54 -18.95
CA GLN A 199 -13.65 1.60 -18.02
C GLN A 199 -15.17 1.65 -17.83
N THR A 200 -15.97 1.28 -18.84
CA THR A 200 -17.44 1.31 -18.73
C THR A 200 -17.96 0.26 -17.75
N LYS A 201 -17.24 -0.86 -17.59
CA LYS A 201 -17.61 -1.98 -16.71
C LYS A 201 -16.85 -1.97 -15.40
N ASN A 202 -15.57 -1.64 -15.46
CA ASN A 202 -14.60 -1.80 -14.37
C ASN A 202 -14.25 -0.47 -13.70
N GLY A 203 -14.49 0.68 -14.33
CA GLY A 203 -14.21 1.98 -13.70
C GLY A 203 -15.23 2.30 -12.63
N VAL A 204 -14.79 2.70 -11.44
CA VAL A 204 -15.67 3.23 -10.40
C VAL A 204 -15.92 4.74 -10.63
N PRO A 205 -17.18 5.20 -10.73
CA PRO A 205 -17.47 6.62 -10.93
C PRO A 205 -16.80 7.52 -9.88
N LYS A 206 -16.25 8.66 -10.31
CA LYS A 206 -15.46 9.61 -9.49
C LYS A 206 -14.22 9.03 -8.78
N ASN A 207 -13.88 7.78 -9.03
CA ASN A 207 -12.79 7.05 -8.39
C ASN A 207 -12.08 6.19 -9.45
N LEU A 208 -11.76 6.78 -10.61
CA LEU A 208 -11.11 6.04 -11.71
C LEU A 208 -9.61 5.89 -11.51
N ASN A 209 -9.02 6.74 -10.67
CA ASN A 209 -7.61 6.73 -10.30
C ASN A 209 -7.43 7.29 -8.88
N VAL A 210 -6.20 7.23 -8.37
CA VAL A 210 -5.84 7.64 -7.00
C VAL A 210 -6.23 9.08 -6.73
N GLY A 211 -5.82 10.05 -7.55
CA GLY A 211 -6.16 11.47 -7.37
C GLY A 211 -7.65 11.76 -7.37
N GLN A 212 -8.43 11.09 -8.23
CA GLN A 212 -9.90 11.19 -8.21
C GLN A 212 -10.50 10.62 -6.93
N HIS A 213 -9.94 9.51 -6.41
CA HIS A 213 -10.36 8.96 -5.12
C HIS A 213 -10.08 9.93 -3.97
N ILE A 214 -8.87 10.51 -3.91
CA ILE A 214 -8.52 11.54 -2.93
C ILE A 214 -9.52 12.69 -2.99
N LYS A 215 -9.73 13.25 -4.19
CA LYS A 215 -10.74 14.31 -4.40
C LYS A 215 -12.13 13.90 -3.91
N CYS A 216 -12.58 12.69 -4.24
CA CYS A 216 -13.88 12.16 -3.81
C CYS A 216 -13.98 12.06 -2.27
N VAL A 217 -12.92 11.60 -1.60
CA VAL A 217 -12.87 11.52 -0.12
C VAL A 217 -12.97 12.91 0.49
N PHE A 218 -12.17 13.87 0.01
CA PHE A 218 -12.21 15.23 0.54
C PHE A 218 -13.55 15.93 0.27
N GLU A 219 -14.08 15.85 -0.95
CA GLU A 219 -15.31 16.57 -1.33
C GLU A 219 -16.59 15.91 -0.84
N GLU A 220 -16.64 14.58 -0.73
CA GLU A 220 -17.86 13.89 -0.33
C GLU A 220 -17.87 13.49 1.15
N VAL A 221 -16.72 13.20 1.75
CA VAL A 221 -16.65 12.76 3.15
C VAL A 221 -16.23 13.92 4.05
N VAL A 222 -15.03 14.46 3.85
CA VAL A 222 -14.48 15.52 4.71
C VAL A 222 -15.33 16.79 4.66
N ASP A 223 -15.74 17.20 3.46
CA ASP A 223 -16.50 18.43 3.28
C ASP A 223 -17.96 18.32 3.77
N LYS A 224 -18.59 17.15 3.59
CA LYS A 224 -20.04 17.00 3.86
C LYS A 224 -20.35 16.36 5.21
N LEU A 225 -19.48 15.51 5.74
CA LEU A 225 -19.75 14.70 6.94
C LEU A 225 -18.94 15.12 8.15
N VAL A 226 -17.77 15.76 7.98
CA VAL A 226 -16.96 16.25 9.11
C VAL A 226 -17.36 17.69 9.44
N SER A 227 -17.52 17.99 10.74
CA SER A 227 -17.82 19.35 11.21
C SER A 227 -16.82 20.38 10.67
N LYS A 228 -17.30 21.54 10.20
CA LYS A 228 -16.46 22.60 9.63
C LYS A 228 -15.46 23.18 10.62
N ASP A 229 -15.75 23.08 11.91
CA ASP A 229 -14.88 23.56 13.00
C ASP A 229 -13.86 22.50 13.43
N ALA A 230 -14.02 21.25 12.99
CA ALA A 230 -13.12 20.17 13.36
C ALA A 230 -11.77 20.29 12.63
N LYS A 231 -10.70 20.00 13.37
CA LYS A 231 -9.35 19.84 12.82
C LYS A 231 -9.22 18.51 12.08
N LEU A 232 -8.49 18.53 10.95
CA LEU A 232 -8.25 17.38 10.10
C LEU A 232 -6.77 17.05 10.08
N ASP A 233 -6.42 15.87 10.57
CA ASP A 233 -5.10 15.29 10.37
C ASP A 233 -5.16 14.24 9.28
N VAL A 234 -4.09 14.13 8.49
CA VAL A 234 -4.01 13.17 7.40
C VAL A 234 -2.77 12.31 7.57
N ILE A 235 -2.91 11.00 7.41
CA ILE A 235 -1.80 10.05 7.28
C ILE A 235 -1.92 9.44 5.90
N ALA A 236 -0.92 9.59 5.05
CA ALA A 236 -0.94 9.07 3.69
C ALA A 236 0.33 8.28 3.33
N VAL A 237 0.16 7.20 2.57
CA VAL A 237 1.23 6.24 2.25
C VAL A 237 1.43 6.11 0.73
N GLY A 238 2.69 6.11 0.30
CA GLY A 238 3.11 5.89 -1.09
C GLY A 238 2.53 6.92 -2.06
N ASN A 239 2.11 6.44 -3.24
CA ASN A 239 1.46 7.27 -4.27
C ASN A 239 0.25 8.06 -3.75
N SER A 240 -0.45 7.54 -2.74
CA SER A 240 -1.58 8.24 -2.14
C SER A 240 -1.13 9.51 -1.41
N ALA A 241 0.08 9.53 -0.85
CA ALA A 241 0.63 10.72 -0.21
C ALA A 241 0.89 11.83 -1.23
N GLU A 242 1.48 11.47 -2.38
CA GLU A 242 1.71 12.43 -3.47
C GLU A 242 0.41 13.04 -3.99
N GLU A 243 -0.63 12.23 -4.16
CA GLU A 243 -1.92 12.72 -4.64
C GLU A 243 -2.66 13.58 -3.59
N VAL A 244 -2.43 13.35 -2.30
CA VAL A 244 -2.89 14.26 -1.23
C VAL A 244 -2.17 15.59 -1.31
N GLU A 245 -0.84 15.58 -1.44
CA GLU A 245 -0.05 16.79 -1.54
C GLU A 245 -0.41 17.58 -2.79
N ARG A 246 -0.51 16.91 -3.95
CA ARG A 246 -0.97 17.50 -5.23
C ARG A 246 -2.37 18.11 -5.11
N PHE A 247 -3.29 17.44 -4.42
CA PHE A 247 -4.65 17.94 -4.21
C PHE A 247 -4.66 19.20 -3.32
N LEU A 248 -3.87 19.22 -2.25
CA LEU A 248 -3.79 20.34 -1.31
C LEU A 248 -2.94 21.51 -1.83
N ASN A 249 -2.05 21.26 -2.80
CA ASN A 249 -1.21 22.26 -3.49
C ASN A 249 -1.97 23.05 -4.58
N ASP A 250 -3.24 23.35 -4.34
CA ASP A 250 -4.10 24.15 -5.20
C ASP A 250 -4.76 25.26 -4.36
N ASP A 251 -4.75 26.50 -4.83
CA ASP A 251 -5.21 27.65 -4.05
C ASP A 251 -6.72 27.58 -3.70
N GLU A 252 -7.55 27.05 -4.60
CA GLU A 252 -9.00 26.92 -4.36
C GLU A 252 -9.28 25.82 -3.35
N VAL A 253 -8.58 24.68 -3.47
CA VAL A 253 -8.67 23.57 -2.52
C VAL A 253 -8.15 24.03 -1.16
N TRP A 254 -7.01 24.72 -1.11
CA TRP A 254 -6.40 25.19 0.12
C TRP A 254 -7.28 26.24 0.82
N ALA A 255 -7.88 27.16 0.09
CA ALA A 255 -8.85 28.11 0.64
C ALA A 255 -10.04 27.40 1.33
N LYS A 256 -10.43 26.22 0.82
CA LYS A 256 -11.54 25.43 1.36
C LYS A 256 -11.16 24.57 2.57
N PHE A 257 -9.98 23.94 2.57
CA PHE A 257 -9.60 22.95 3.58
C PHE A 257 -8.44 23.39 4.49
N GLY A 258 -7.55 24.26 4.03
CA GLY A 258 -6.30 24.62 4.70
C GLY A 258 -6.47 25.13 6.13
N GLY A 259 -7.50 25.95 6.39
CA GLY A 259 -7.79 26.46 7.75
C GLY A 259 -8.17 25.36 8.77
N ARG A 260 -8.58 24.18 8.28
CA ARG A 260 -8.96 23.03 9.10
C ARG A 260 -7.83 22.02 9.27
N MET A 261 -6.79 22.07 8.45
CA MET A 261 -5.67 21.13 8.56
C MET A 261 -4.96 21.27 9.92
N GLY A 262 -4.74 20.15 10.59
CA GLY A 262 -4.02 20.05 11.85
C GLY A 262 -2.59 19.54 11.64
N ALA A 263 -2.47 18.38 11.00
CA ALA A 263 -1.21 17.74 10.68
C ALA A 263 -1.28 16.91 9.37
N LEU A 264 -0.14 16.69 8.73
CA LEU A 264 -0.01 15.77 7.60
C LEU A 264 1.22 14.87 7.77
N VAL A 265 1.02 13.56 7.72
CA VAL A 265 2.09 12.57 7.69
C VAL A 265 2.22 12.02 6.28
N VAL A 266 3.42 12.15 5.71
CA VAL A 266 3.81 11.63 4.39
C VAL A 266 4.72 10.42 4.58
N LEU A 267 4.29 9.25 4.10
CA LEU A 267 5.05 7.99 4.26
C LEU A 267 5.42 7.47 2.88
N GLY A 268 6.67 7.71 2.45
CA GLY A 268 7.18 7.18 1.18
C GLY A 268 6.52 7.78 -0.07
N GLY A 269 6.03 9.03 0.01
CA GLY A 269 5.72 9.82 -1.18
C GLY A 269 7.00 10.33 -1.85
N PHE A 270 6.89 10.85 -3.08
CA PHE A 270 7.99 11.48 -3.84
C PHE A 270 7.61 12.88 -4.39
N TYR A 271 6.67 13.58 -3.75
CA TYR A 271 6.24 14.91 -4.22
C TYR A 271 7.25 15.99 -3.80
N HIS A 272 7.83 16.71 -4.77
CA HIS A 272 8.95 17.62 -4.50
C HIS A 272 8.44 19.00 -4.09
N SER A 273 9.08 19.61 -3.09
CA SER A 273 8.69 20.93 -2.59
C SER A 273 8.79 22.05 -3.62
N ASP A 274 9.66 21.90 -4.64
CA ASP A 274 9.71 22.82 -5.79
C ASP A 274 8.43 22.80 -6.63
N GLU A 275 7.63 21.73 -6.56
CA GLU A 275 6.32 21.71 -7.20
C GLU A 275 5.25 22.51 -6.43
N PHE A 276 5.56 22.99 -5.23
CA PHE A 276 4.59 23.74 -4.41
C PHE A 276 4.29 25.10 -5.04
N LYS A 277 3.03 25.29 -5.39
CA LYS A 277 2.48 26.52 -5.98
C LYS A 277 1.65 27.29 -4.96
N CYS A 278 0.92 26.59 -4.09
CA CYS A 278 0.11 27.20 -3.06
C CYS A 278 0.99 27.59 -1.86
N GLU A 279 1.13 28.89 -1.62
CA GLU A 279 1.96 29.42 -0.54
C GLU A 279 1.45 28.99 0.85
N GLY A 280 0.13 28.91 1.02
CA GLY A 280 -0.47 28.43 2.27
C GLY A 280 -0.16 26.96 2.56
N PHE A 281 -0.18 26.12 1.52
CA PHE A 281 0.22 24.72 1.63
C PHE A 281 1.70 24.57 1.95
N LYS A 282 2.57 25.33 1.27
CA LYS A 282 4.02 25.34 1.53
C LYS A 282 4.35 25.66 2.99
N GLN A 283 3.75 26.71 3.55
CA GLN A 283 3.94 27.08 4.96
C GLN A 283 3.39 26.03 5.92
N PHE A 284 2.30 25.36 5.55
CA PHE A 284 1.75 24.27 6.34
C PHE A 284 2.68 23.05 6.34
N MET A 285 3.22 22.67 5.18
CA MET A 285 4.17 21.56 5.07
C MET A 285 5.37 21.78 5.99
N GLU A 286 5.96 22.97 5.93
CA GLU A 286 7.10 23.33 6.76
C GLU A 286 6.79 23.21 8.26
N LYS A 287 5.63 23.71 8.70
CA LYS A 287 5.31 23.88 10.13
C LYS A 287 4.58 22.70 10.76
N ARG A 288 3.85 21.92 9.97
CA ARG A 288 2.85 20.96 10.48
C ARG A 288 2.74 19.67 9.66
N ALA A 289 3.60 19.45 8.67
CA ALA A 289 3.75 18.14 8.05
C ALA A 289 5.01 17.42 8.54
N ARG A 290 5.03 16.10 8.44
CA ARG A 290 6.19 15.27 8.75
C ARG A 290 6.29 14.14 7.74
N ALA A 291 7.48 13.91 7.21
CA ALA A 291 7.75 12.79 6.32
C ALA A 291 8.52 11.68 7.05
N TYR A 292 8.24 10.42 6.67
CA TYR A 292 9.12 9.30 6.98
C TYR A 292 9.57 8.60 5.70
N THR A 293 10.86 8.27 5.65
CA THR A 293 11.49 7.62 4.51
C THR A 293 12.32 6.41 4.92
N ILE A 294 12.55 5.51 3.97
CA ILE A 294 13.45 4.37 4.13
C ILE A 294 14.86 4.91 4.27
N HIS A 295 15.46 4.70 5.44
CA HIS A 295 16.82 5.17 5.71
C HIS A 295 17.52 4.21 6.67
N HIS A 296 18.85 4.14 6.58
CA HIS A 296 19.65 3.16 7.33
C HIS A 296 19.85 3.56 8.81
N THR A 297 19.51 4.79 9.20
CA THR A 297 19.61 5.27 10.58
C THR A 297 18.42 4.79 11.42
N PRO A 298 18.53 4.76 12.76
CA PRO A 298 17.42 4.43 13.65
C PRO A 298 16.13 5.23 13.38
N LEU A 299 14.98 4.65 13.74
CA LEU A 299 13.67 5.30 13.70
C LEU A 299 13.71 6.68 14.40
N ASP A 300 13.02 7.66 13.81
CA ASP A 300 12.96 9.05 14.28
C ASP A 300 14.28 9.83 14.26
N ASN A 301 15.37 9.28 13.71
CA ASN A 301 16.52 10.12 13.37
C ASN A 301 16.15 11.06 12.23
N ALA A 302 16.46 12.35 12.39
CA ALA A 302 16.26 13.33 11.35
C ALA A 302 17.17 13.05 10.14
N VAL A 303 16.57 13.01 8.96
CA VAL A 303 17.23 12.76 7.67
C VAL A 303 17.35 14.07 6.88
N ALA A 304 16.33 14.93 6.95
CA ALA A 304 16.29 16.22 6.29
C ALA A 304 15.41 17.23 7.03
N GLY A 305 15.72 18.52 6.86
CA GLY A 305 14.82 19.62 7.23
C GLY A 305 13.79 19.89 6.14
N SER A 306 13.01 20.97 6.31
CA SER A 306 11.96 21.37 5.35
C SER A 306 12.52 21.69 3.95
N MET A 307 13.76 22.17 3.87
CA MET A 307 14.45 22.48 2.61
C MET A 307 15.18 21.27 2.01
N GLY A 308 14.98 20.06 2.56
CA GLY A 308 15.71 18.86 2.16
C GLY A 308 17.08 18.75 2.83
N ASN A 309 17.85 17.76 2.40
CA ASN A 309 19.23 17.55 2.80
C ASN A 309 20.13 17.50 1.54
N PRO A 310 20.91 18.55 1.27
CA PRO A 310 21.76 18.60 0.08
C PRO A 310 22.89 17.57 0.09
N ALA A 311 23.21 16.98 1.25
CA ALA A 311 24.21 15.92 1.39
C ALA A 311 23.61 14.51 1.29
N ALA A 312 22.29 14.36 1.24
CA ALA A 312 21.67 13.05 1.12
C ALA A 312 21.73 12.54 -0.33
N VAL A 313 22.19 11.30 -0.51
CA VAL A 313 22.03 10.56 -1.77
C VAL A 313 20.57 10.13 -1.86
N GLY A 314 19.69 10.98 -2.38
CA GLY A 314 18.28 10.67 -2.50
C GLY A 314 17.35 11.87 -2.43
N PHE A 315 16.08 11.58 -2.70
CA PHE A 315 15.00 12.55 -2.64
C PHE A 315 14.62 12.83 -1.18
N THR A 316 14.87 14.07 -0.70
CA THR A 316 14.56 14.46 0.68
C THR A 316 13.84 15.81 0.80
N SER A 317 13.59 16.50 -0.32
CA SER A 317 12.98 17.82 -0.37
C SER A 317 11.45 17.76 -0.36
N PHE A 318 10.88 17.24 0.73
CA PHE A 318 9.42 17.10 0.90
C PHE A 318 8.73 18.38 1.38
N GLY A 319 9.48 19.47 1.63
CA GLY A 319 8.93 20.71 2.16
C GLY A 319 8.62 20.65 3.66
N CYS A 320 8.96 19.53 4.32
CA CYS A 320 8.77 19.29 5.74
C CYS A 320 9.92 18.47 6.34
N PRO A 321 10.11 18.49 7.67
CA PRO A 321 11.07 17.61 8.34
C PRO A 321 10.84 16.13 7.99
N THR A 322 11.93 15.47 7.60
CA THR A 322 11.93 14.07 7.18
C THR A 322 12.74 13.23 8.15
N TYR A 323 12.17 12.12 8.58
CA TYR A 323 12.77 11.21 9.54
C TYR A 323 12.95 9.80 8.96
N SER A 324 13.89 9.06 9.52
CA SER A 324 14.06 7.65 9.19
C SER A 324 12.88 6.84 9.71
N ALA A 325 12.41 5.91 8.89
CA ALA A 325 11.44 4.88 9.27
C ALA A 325 12.07 3.63 9.93
N GLY A 326 13.36 3.68 10.28
CA GLY A 326 14.05 2.60 10.95
C GLY A 326 14.21 1.36 10.07
N GLU A 327 13.66 0.22 10.49
CA GLU A 327 13.84 -1.08 9.82
C GLU A 327 12.98 -1.27 8.55
N ALA A 328 12.15 -0.28 8.19
CA ALA A 328 11.32 -0.36 7.00
C ALA A 328 12.19 -0.45 5.74
N GLY A 329 12.18 -1.60 5.07
CA GLY A 329 12.93 -1.82 3.82
C GLY A 329 12.17 -1.51 2.53
N ILE A 330 10.87 -1.22 2.62
CA ILE A 330 9.95 -0.97 1.50
C ILE A 330 8.77 -0.11 1.97
N VAL A 331 8.07 0.55 1.02
CA VAL A 331 6.98 1.51 1.32
C VAL A 331 5.86 0.90 2.16
N GLU A 332 5.39 -0.31 1.84
CA GLU A 332 4.30 -0.97 2.60
C GLU A 332 4.65 -1.23 4.08
N MET A 333 5.93 -1.21 4.45
CA MET A 333 6.39 -1.38 5.84
C MET A 333 6.50 -0.06 6.60
N LEU A 334 6.48 1.11 5.93
CA LEU A 334 6.72 2.41 6.57
C LEU A 334 5.74 2.65 7.72
N LEU A 335 4.44 2.61 7.45
CA LEU A 335 3.42 2.87 8.48
C LEU A 335 3.42 1.81 9.60
N ILE A 336 3.87 0.58 9.32
CA ILE A 336 3.97 -0.48 10.32
C ILE A 336 5.10 -0.16 11.31
N GLU A 337 6.27 0.20 10.79
CA GLU A 337 7.46 0.48 11.62
C GLU A 337 7.37 1.85 12.31
N THR A 338 6.72 2.84 11.69
CA THR A 338 6.59 4.19 12.26
C THR A 338 5.32 4.40 13.09
N HIS A 339 4.47 3.38 13.30
CA HIS A 339 3.12 3.58 13.83
C HIS A 339 3.11 4.33 15.18
N ASP A 340 3.96 3.93 16.13
CA ASP A 340 4.03 4.57 17.45
C ASP A 340 4.54 6.01 17.35
N SER A 341 5.57 6.25 16.54
CA SER A 341 6.13 7.59 16.32
C SER A 341 5.12 8.53 15.68
N VAL A 342 4.39 8.05 14.67
CA VAL A 342 3.30 8.79 14.01
C VAL A 342 2.19 9.12 14.99
N LEU A 343 1.73 8.15 15.77
CA LEU A 343 0.72 8.35 16.81
C LEU A 343 1.18 9.38 17.84
N ASN A 344 2.40 9.25 18.36
CA ASN A 344 2.94 10.15 19.36
C ASN A 344 3.06 11.58 18.82
N TRP A 345 3.57 11.75 17.60
CA TRP A 345 3.69 13.06 16.98
C TRP A 345 2.32 13.72 16.76
N LEU A 346 1.36 13.00 16.18
CA LEU A 346 0.00 13.50 15.99
C LEU A 346 -0.67 13.90 17.31
N LYS A 347 -0.42 13.15 18.39
CA LYS A 347 -0.90 13.51 19.73
C LYS A 347 -0.28 14.82 20.21
N THR A 348 1.03 15.02 20.02
CA THR A 348 1.71 16.27 20.37
C THR A 348 1.12 17.45 19.62
N VAL A 349 0.97 17.34 18.29
CA VAL A 349 0.36 18.42 17.47
C VAL A 349 -1.05 18.77 17.96
N ALA A 350 -1.85 17.76 18.30
CA ALA A 350 -3.22 17.96 18.79
C ALA A 350 -3.28 18.61 20.19
N LEU A 351 -2.36 18.25 21.09
CA LEU A 351 -2.31 18.80 22.45
C LEU A 351 -1.80 20.25 22.47
N GLU A 352 -0.81 20.57 21.66
CA GLU A 352 -0.25 21.93 21.55
C GLU A 352 -1.10 22.85 20.65
N GLY A 353 -1.89 22.28 19.74
CA GLY A 353 -2.84 23.00 18.90
C GLY A 353 -2.16 24.07 18.06
N GLY A 354 -2.66 25.31 18.16
CA GLY A 354 -2.16 26.47 17.39
C GLY A 354 -0.70 26.85 17.67
N GLU A 355 -0.18 26.49 18.85
CA GLU A 355 1.19 26.81 19.26
C GLU A 355 2.24 25.86 18.68
N TYR A 356 1.84 24.64 18.29
CA TYR A 356 2.76 23.68 17.69
C TYR A 356 3.40 24.21 16.41
N GLN A 357 4.71 24.08 16.30
CA GLN A 357 5.43 24.17 15.03
C GLN A 357 6.51 23.09 15.00
N ASN A 358 6.75 22.56 13.82
CA ASN A 358 7.90 21.70 13.59
C ASN A 358 9.20 22.40 14.02
N GLU A 359 10.12 21.61 14.55
CA GLU A 359 11.47 22.05 14.87
C GLU A 359 12.21 22.44 13.58
N ASP A 360 13.06 23.47 13.66
CA ASP A 360 13.99 23.82 12.60
C ASP A 360 15.16 22.83 12.61
N ILE A 361 15.08 21.83 11.73
CA ILE A 361 16.10 20.80 11.59
C ILE A 361 17.18 21.28 10.62
N GLN A 362 18.35 21.54 11.18
CA GLN A 362 19.57 21.79 10.41
C GLN A 362 20.38 20.49 10.34
N ILE A 363 20.39 19.85 9.18
CA ILE A 363 21.25 18.69 8.94
C ILE A 363 22.62 19.19 8.49
N PHE A 364 23.59 19.11 9.39
CA PHE A 364 25.00 19.29 9.06
C PHE A 364 25.53 17.93 8.62
N GLY A 365 25.85 17.78 7.34
CA GLY A 365 26.20 16.47 6.76
C GLY A 365 27.47 15.85 7.36
N ASP A 366 27.54 14.52 7.30
CA ASP A 366 28.82 13.84 7.13
C ASP A 366 29.31 14.18 5.72
N HIS A 367 30.47 14.83 5.63
CA HIS A 367 31.04 15.34 4.39
C HIS A 367 31.55 14.26 3.41
N ASP A 368 31.32 12.97 3.66
CA ASP A 368 32.11 11.91 3.02
C ASP A 368 31.46 11.23 1.80
N GLU A 369 30.18 11.46 1.48
CA GLU A 369 29.59 10.90 0.25
C GLU A 369 28.65 11.90 -0.42
N THR A 370 29.22 12.91 -1.08
CA THR A 370 28.49 13.63 -2.12
C THR A 370 28.17 12.64 -3.24
N ALA A 371 26.90 12.53 -3.63
CA ALA A 371 26.52 11.80 -4.83
C ALA A 371 27.38 12.32 -6.00
N PRO A 372 28.02 11.46 -6.81
CA PRO A 372 28.81 11.91 -7.94
C PRO A 372 27.99 12.85 -8.82
N GLU A 373 28.60 13.94 -9.29
CA GLU A 373 27.95 15.00 -10.07
C GLU A 373 27.22 14.44 -11.31
N GLU A 374 27.69 13.30 -11.83
CA GLU A 374 27.06 12.53 -12.91
C GLU A 374 25.68 11.93 -12.52
N MET A 375 25.50 11.52 -11.27
CA MET A 375 24.25 10.96 -10.75
C MET A 375 23.20 12.05 -10.51
N LEU A 376 23.64 13.20 -9.98
CA LEU A 376 22.81 14.40 -9.83
C LEU A 376 22.38 14.96 -11.19
N SER A 377 23.29 14.96 -12.17
CA SER A 377 23.00 15.38 -13.56
C SER A 377 22.02 14.41 -14.24
N ALA A 378 22.14 13.11 -14.01
CA ALA A 378 21.20 12.12 -14.54
C ALA A 378 19.78 12.26 -13.95
N TRP A 379 19.63 12.76 -12.71
CA TRP A 379 18.32 13.06 -12.12
C TRP A 379 17.76 14.41 -12.60
N ALA A 380 18.62 15.41 -12.82
CA ALA A 380 18.22 16.69 -13.37
C ALA A 380 17.83 16.62 -14.86
N GLU A 381 18.51 15.78 -15.64
CA GLU A 381 18.25 15.60 -17.08
C GLU A 381 17.08 14.64 -17.35
N ASN A 382 16.82 13.66 -16.48
CA ASN A 382 15.69 12.73 -16.62
C ASN A 382 14.44 13.16 -15.85
N GLY A 383 14.18 14.48 -15.74
CA GLY A 383 12.95 15.01 -15.18
C GLY A 383 11.75 14.20 -15.69
N ILE A 384 11.04 13.54 -14.77
CA ILE A 384 9.77 12.88 -15.03
C ILE A 384 8.78 14.01 -15.37
N GLY A 385 8.74 14.41 -16.64
CA GLY A 385 8.02 15.63 -17.02
C GLY A 385 8.22 16.16 -18.44
N LYS A 386 8.96 15.47 -19.31
CA LYS A 386 8.92 15.72 -20.76
C LYS A 386 8.86 14.42 -21.54
N GLN A 387 7.68 13.82 -21.60
CA GLN A 387 7.29 13.21 -22.87
C GLN A 387 6.84 14.38 -23.74
N ASP A 388 7.78 14.92 -24.51
CA ASP A 388 7.46 15.78 -25.63
C ASP A 388 6.51 14.99 -26.53
N SER A 389 5.30 15.52 -26.70
CA SER A 389 4.39 15.15 -27.76
C SER A 389 5.03 15.57 -29.08
N GLU A 390 5.95 14.77 -29.61
CA GLU A 390 6.40 14.96 -30.98
C GLU A 390 5.28 14.50 -31.93
N GLU A 391 4.64 15.52 -32.50
CA GLU A 391 3.84 15.43 -33.72
C GLU A 391 4.59 14.59 -34.75
N PHE A 392 3.93 13.51 -35.20
CA PHE A 392 4.38 12.72 -36.33
C PHE A 392 4.09 13.53 -37.61
N GLU A 393 4.92 14.53 -37.92
CA GLU A 393 4.96 15.11 -39.26
C GLU A 393 5.67 14.11 -40.18
N ALA A 394 4.86 13.37 -40.94
CA ALA A 394 5.36 12.55 -42.03
C ALA A 394 5.82 13.48 -43.18
N GLU A 395 7.14 13.63 -43.33
CA GLU A 395 7.72 14.23 -44.53
C GLU A 395 7.36 13.36 -45.75
N VAL A 396 6.59 13.97 -46.65
CA VAL A 396 6.29 13.44 -47.97
C VAL A 396 7.48 13.77 -48.87
N GLU A 397 8.40 12.83 -49.04
CA GLU A 397 9.35 12.88 -50.15
C GLU A 397 8.65 12.38 -51.43
N SER A 398 8.52 13.30 -52.37
CA SER A 398 7.94 13.08 -53.69
C SER A 398 8.96 12.46 -54.63
N ASP A 399 8.68 11.27 -55.16
CA ASP A 399 9.24 10.84 -56.43
C ASP A 399 8.11 10.49 -57.41
N LYS A 400 8.19 11.09 -58.60
CA LYS A 400 7.21 10.99 -59.68
C LYS A 400 7.59 9.89 -60.67
N ALA A 401 6.56 9.11 -61.03
CA ALA A 401 6.24 8.50 -62.33
C ALA A 401 7.17 7.36 -62.83
N ASP A 402 6.73 6.26 -63.45
CA ASP A 402 5.65 5.97 -64.43
C ASP A 402 5.14 4.52 -64.19
N ASP A 403 3.84 4.18 -64.17
CA ASP A 403 2.83 3.95 -65.24
C ASP A 403 2.49 2.45 -65.43
N GLU A 404 1.20 2.23 -65.71
CA GLU A 404 0.46 1.04 -66.16
C GLU A 404 0.08 -0.11 -65.18
N GLY A 405 -1.25 -0.22 -64.94
CA GLY A 405 -1.94 -1.51 -64.92
C GLY A 405 -2.67 -1.95 -63.63
N THR A 406 -3.95 -1.60 -63.48
CA THR A 406 -4.93 -2.35 -62.63
C THR A 406 -5.49 -3.56 -63.42
N PRO A 407 -6.12 -4.62 -62.84
CA PRO A 407 -6.89 -4.62 -61.58
C PRO A 407 -6.87 -5.88 -60.66
N THR A 408 -7.36 -5.69 -59.43
CA THR A 408 -8.11 -6.62 -58.54
C THR A 408 -7.45 -7.90 -57.97
N LYS A 409 -7.34 -7.99 -56.62
CA LYS A 409 -8.10 -8.90 -55.72
C LYS A 409 -7.51 -8.98 -54.30
N GLU A 410 -8.43 -9.11 -53.33
CA GLU A 410 -8.34 -9.84 -52.04
C GLU A 410 -7.26 -9.44 -51.01
N ALA A 411 -7.71 -8.78 -49.94
CA ALA A 411 -6.93 -8.52 -48.74
C ALA A 411 -6.95 -9.73 -47.80
N THR A 412 -5.77 -10.34 -47.58
CA THR A 412 -5.43 -11.16 -46.41
C THR A 412 -3.93 -11.04 -46.14
N VAL A 413 -3.55 -10.26 -45.12
CA VAL A 413 -2.27 -10.30 -44.38
C VAL A 413 -2.60 -9.68 -43.00
N GLY A 414 -2.34 -10.27 -41.84
CA GLY A 414 -1.16 -11.03 -41.42
C GLY A 414 -0.26 -10.09 -40.61
N ASN A 415 -0.62 -9.78 -39.36
CA ASN A 415 0.17 -8.87 -38.52
C ASN A 415 1.07 -9.71 -37.60
N GLU A 416 2.38 -9.69 -37.88
CA GLU A 416 3.45 -10.20 -37.02
C GLU A 416 4.28 -9.03 -36.48
N SER A 417 4.94 -9.29 -35.34
CA SER A 417 5.99 -8.54 -34.64
C SER A 417 5.57 -7.39 -33.70
N SER A 418 5.49 -7.72 -32.41
CA SER A 418 5.78 -6.81 -31.29
C SER A 418 7.26 -6.90 -30.91
N PRO A 419 7.93 -5.82 -30.46
CA PRO A 419 9.34 -5.86 -30.07
C PRO A 419 9.54 -6.38 -28.63
N ASP A 420 10.53 -7.25 -28.47
CA ASP A 420 11.05 -7.82 -27.22
C ASP A 420 11.77 -6.76 -26.35
N PHE A 421 11.61 -6.86 -25.02
CA PHE A 421 12.37 -6.10 -24.00
C PHE A 421 13.32 -7.04 -23.21
N PRO A 422 14.61 -7.19 -23.59
CA PRO A 422 15.51 -8.14 -22.92
C PRO A 422 16.47 -7.52 -21.88
N LEU A 423 16.59 -6.20 -21.76
CA LEU A 423 17.70 -5.60 -20.99
C LEU A 423 17.49 -5.55 -19.47
N VAL A 424 16.26 -5.43 -18.99
CA VAL A 424 15.97 -5.22 -17.55
C VAL A 424 16.17 -6.51 -16.73
N ASN A 425 15.85 -7.67 -17.32
CA ASN A 425 16.00 -8.96 -16.64
C ASN A 425 17.47 -9.40 -16.48
N LYS A 426 18.38 -8.94 -17.35
CA LYS A 426 19.79 -9.31 -17.28
C LYS A 426 20.51 -8.62 -16.11
N LEU A 427 20.18 -7.37 -15.83
CA LEU A 427 20.74 -6.60 -14.71
C LEU A 427 20.29 -7.11 -13.34
N LEU A 428 19.04 -7.59 -13.22
CA LEU A 428 18.54 -8.18 -11.96
C LEU A 428 19.19 -9.54 -11.64
N LEU A 429 19.47 -10.36 -12.65
CA LEU A 429 20.13 -11.66 -12.48
C LEU A 429 21.62 -11.53 -12.12
N GLU A 430 22.32 -10.55 -12.68
CA GLU A 430 23.73 -10.29 -12.36
C GLU A 430 23.93 -9.70 -10.94
N GLN A 431 22.95 -8.97 -10.42
CA GLN A 431 22.98 -8.47 -9.03
C GLN A 431 22.69 -9.57 -8.00
N GLN A 432 21.87 -10.58 -8.33
CA GLN A 432 21.61 -11.72 -7.45
C GLN A 432 22.79 -12.69 -7.38
N SER A 433 23.52 -12.87 -8.48
CA SER A 433 24.74 -13.69 -8.52
C SER A 433 25.89 -13.11 -7.67
N LYS A 434 26.03 -11.79 -7.59
CA LYS A 434 27.11 -11.15 -6.82
C LYS A 434 26.91 -11.16 -5.30
N LYS A 435 25.68 -11.32 -4.81
CA LYS A 435 25.39 -11.41 -3.36
C LYS A 435 25.63 -12.80 -2.76
N GLN A 436 25.78 -13.85 -3.57
CA GLN A 436 26.01 -15.20 -3.08
C GLN A 436 27.49 -15.54 -2.80
N ASP A 437 28.44 -14.74 -3.27
CA ASP A 437 29.88 -15.00 -3.14
C ASP A 437 30.56 -14.36 -1.91
N THR A 438 29.80 -13.70 -1.03
CA THR A 438 30.36 -13.03 0.17
C THR A 438 29.63 -13.43 1.46
N MET A 439 29.68 -14.71 1.82
CA MET A 439 29.50 -15.14 3.21
C MET A 439 30.49 -16.25 3.59
N PRO A 440 31.14 -16.19 4.77
CA PRO A 440 32.14 -17.17 5.17
C PRO A 440 31.51 -18.51 5.53
N ARG A 441 32.04 -19.60 4.95
CA ARG A 441 31.74 -21.00 5.29
C ARG A 441 32.15 -21.28 6.73
N GLN A 442 31.20 -21.68 7.58
CA GLN A 442 31.49 -22.39 8.82
C GLN A 442 31.70 -23.88 8.52
N GLU A 443 32.81 -24.40 9.02
CA GLU A 443 33.26 -25.78 8.93
C GLU A 443 32.28 -26.72 9.65
N GLN A 444 31.85 -27.78 8.96
CA GLN A 444 31.21 -28.95 9.57
C GLN A 444 32.28 -30.00 9.82
N ASP A 445 32.58 -30.24 11.09
CA ASP A 445 33.35 -31.41 11.51
C ASP A 445 32.48 -32.68 11.45
N THR A 446 33.01 -33.67 10.75
CA THR A 446 32.52 -35.03 10.63
C THR A 446 32.81 -35.85 11.89
N VAL A 447 31.83 -36.58 12.43
CA VAL A 447 32.08 -37.86 13.12
C VAL A 447 30.97 -38.86 12.79
N ALA A 448 31.40 -40.04 12.35
CA ALA A 448 30.56 -41.17 11.99
C ALA A 448 30.33 -42.14 13.17
N ALA A 449 29.14 -42.76 13.14
CA ALA A 449 28.77 -44.13 13.54
C ALA A 449 29.15 -44.71 14.92
N ALA A 450 28.12 -45.11 15.68
CA ALA A 450 28.08 -46.38 16.41
C ALA A 450 26.62 -46.85 16.64
N GLU A 451 26.36 -48.11 16.30
CA GLU A 451 25.12 -48.86 16.58
C GLU A 451 25.05 -49.29 18.06
N LYS A 452 23.84 -49.30 18.65
CA LYS A 452 23.14 -50.46 19.27
C LYS A 452 22.22 -50.12 20.45
N ASP A 453 21.00 -50.63 20.32
CA ASP A 453 20.12 -51.36 21.26
C ASP A 453 19.55 -50.73 22.56
N ASP A 454 18.23 -50.95 22.65
CA ASP A 454 17.33 -51.24 23.79
C ASP A 454 16.69 -50.15 24.68
N GLU A 455 15.35 -50.18 24.60
CA GLU A 455 14.29 -50.04 25.62
C GLU A 455 14.50 -49.13 26.85
N GLU A 456 13.62 -48.13 27.03
CA GLU A 456 12.61 -48.16 28.10
C GLU A 456 11.62 -46.99 28.01
N SER A 457 10.36 -47.32 28.30
CA SER A 457 9.17 -46.47 28.34
C SER A 457 9.16 -45.48 29.50
N VAL A 458 8.75 -44.22 29.26
CA VAL A 458 8.17 -43.37 30.33
C VAL A 458 6.95 -42.62 29.79
N VAL A 459 5.78 -43.10 30.24
CA VAL A 459 4.48 -42.43 30.16
C VAL A 459 4.36 -41.49 31.37
N LEU A 460 4.29 -40.17 31.15
CA LEU A 460 3.93 -39.22 32.20
C LEU A 460 2.50 -38.70 31.99
N LYS A 461 1.65 -39.09 32.95
CA LYS A 461 0.22 -38.77 33.04
C LYS A 461 -0.01 -37.30 33.40
N VAL A 462 -0.84 -36.65 32.58
CA VAL A 462 -1.47 -35.35 32.83
C VAL A 462 -2.38 -35.45 34.07
N LYS A 463 -2.21 -34.53 35.02
CA LYS A 463 -3.08 -34.37 36.20
C LYS A 463 -3.90 -33.09 36.04
N ASN A 464 -5.21 -33.27 35.93
CA ASN A 464 -6.22 -32.21 35.88
C ASN A 464 -6.16 -31.32 37.14
N MET A 465 -5.94 -30.02 36.96
CA MET A 465 -6.21 -29.00 37.98
C MET A 465 -7.66 -28.53 37.87
N LYS A 466 -8.44 -28.78 38.92
CA LYS A 466 -9.74 -28.15 39.18
C LYS A 466 -9.49 -26.79 39.82
N VAL A 467 -10.09 -25.75 39.24
CA VAL A 467 -10.22 -24.42 39.87
C VAL A 467 -11.51 -24.42 40.69
N THR A 468 -11.40 -24.11 41.98
CA THR A 468 -12.52 -23.73 42.85
C THR A 468 -12.48 -22.23 43.08
N VAL A 469 -13.60 -21.58 42.84
CA VAL A 469 -13.90 -20.20 43.23
C VAL A 469 -14.59 -20.28 44.59
N GLU A 470 -14.08 -19.57 45.58
CA GLU A 470 -14.81 -19.21 46.79
C GLU A 470 -14.78 -17.70 46.93
N ASP A 471 -15.98 -17.12 46.98
CA ASP A 471 -16.28 -15.72 47.29
C ASP A 471 -16.09 -15.48 48.79
N GLU A 472 -15.49 -14.35 49.18
CA GLU A 472 -15.70 -13.75 50.50
C GLU A 472 -15.92 -12.22 50.37
N GLU A 473 -17.01 -11.80 51.03
CA GLU A 473 -17.58 -10.48 51.36
C GLU A 473 -18.32 -9.63 50.30
#